data_AF-A0A4Q6BEY2-F1
#
_entry.id   AF-A0A4Q6BEY2-F1
#
_cell.length_a   1.000
_cell.length_b   1.000
_cell.length_c   1.000
_cell.angle_alpha   90.00
_cell.angle_beta   90.00
_cell.angle_gamma   90.00
#
_symmetry.space_group_name_H-M   'P 1'
#
loop_
_entity.id
_entity.type
_entity.pdbx_description
1 polymer ?
#
loop_
_entity_poly.entity_id
_entity_poly.type
_entity_poly.pdbx_seq_one_letter_code
_entity_poly.pdbx_strand_id
1 'polypeptide(L)'
;EFVFDESVVSLRESKSEIEVGFRSGPPRSFDLVLGCDGFRSNVRRLWFGPDSDYTHFLEQYFSITIVDRSLVEPNTAQMYNVPGKAVMLNAYKDKTDIVLCFVAEKEISYDHRDEGEQRRIVSEQFTGQGWRTAELLEEIRRSKSFYFDKLCQVRMPCWSKGRVALVGDAAYCASPAAGRGGSLALDGAAALAEALQLHPESYEQAFRAYEESFRPFIEHVQADAVRFGLEALVPRTEEAIRKRNSAEGAGFG
;
A
#
# COMPACT_ATOMS: atom_id res chain seq x y z
N GLU A 1 2.50 -25.55 6.75
CA GLU A 1 3.67 -25.22 7.58
C GLU A 1 3.81 -23.71 7.61
N PHE A 2 4.14 -23.10 8.75
CA PHE A 2 4.48 -21.67 8.83
C PHE A 2 5.92 -21.56 9.31
N VAL A 3 6.74 -20.85 8.55
CA VAL A 3 8.16 -20.61 8.85
C VAL A 3 8.36 -19.11 9.00
N PHE A 4 8.81 -18.69 10.18
CA PHE A 4 9.08 -17.29 10.51
C PHE A 4 10.56 -16.96 10.32
N ASP A 5 10.89 -15.67 10.30
CA ASP A 5 12.26 -15.14 10.13
C ASP A 5 12.96 -15.58 8.84
N GLU A 6 12.17 -15.94 7.83
CA GLU A 6 12.63 -16.50 6.57
C GLU A 6 12.25 -15.64 5.38
N SER A 7 12.97 -15.78 4.26
CA SER A 7 12.70 -15.02 3.04
C SER A 7 13.13 -15.78 1.81
N VAL A 8 12.32 -15.75 0.76
CA VAL A 8 12.70 -16.28 -0.55
C VAL A 8 13.91 -15.49 -1.07
N VAL A 9 14.92 -16.15 -1.62
CA VAL A 9 16.11 -15.48 -2.19
C VAL A 9 16.39 -15.89 -3.64
N SER A 10 15.82 -17.01 -4.08
CA SER A 10 15.91 -17.44 -5.47
C SER A 10 14.71 -18.30 -5.86
N LEU A 11 14.35 -18.24 -7.13
CA LEU A 11 13.32 -19.07 -7.76
C LEU A 11 13.91 -19.67 -9.04
N ARG A 12 13.76 -20.98 -9.22
CA ARG A 12 14.22 -21.70 -10.41
C ARG A 12 13.16 -22.70 -10.86
N GLU A 13 12.56 -22.43 -12.01
CA GLU A 13 11.55 -23.31 -12.59
C GLU A 13 12.20 -24.43 -13.41
N SER A 14 11.67 -25.63 -13.24
CA SER A 14 11.91 -26.80 -14.09
C SER A 14 10.62 -27.21 -14.81
N LYS A 15 10.64 -28.31 -15.54
CA LYS A 15 9.42 -28.81 -16.22
C LYS A 15 8.32 -29.24 -15.24
N SER A 16 8.68 -29.79 -14.08
CA SER A 16 7.73 -30.42 -13.14
C SER A 16 7.51 -29.63 -11.86
N GLU A 17 8.46 -28.79 -11.46
CA GLU A 17 8.47 -28.11 -10.16
C GLU A 17 9.19 -26.77 -10.22
N ILE A 18 9.03 -25.97 -9.16
CA ILE A 18 9.80 -24.76 -8.90
C ILE A 18 10.61 -24.93 -7.62
N GLU A 19 11.93 -24.79 -7.74
CA GLU A 19 12.86 -24.77 -6.61
C GLU A 19 12.88 -23.36 -6.00
N VAL A 20 12.65 -23.28 -4.70
CA VAL A 20 12.65 -22.05 -3.91
C VAL A 20 13.85 -22.08 -2.97
N GLY A 21 14.74 -21.12 -3.14
CA GLY A 21 15.82 -20.86 -2.19
C GLY A 21 15.33 -19.95 -1.07
N PHE A 22 15.69 -20.28 0.16
CA PHE A 22 15.40 -19.50 1.35
C PHE A 22 16.67 -18.84 1.89
N ARG A 23 16.54 -17.72 2.60
CA ARG A 23 17.65 -16.99 3.22
C ARG A 23 18.40 -17.88 4.19
N SER A 24 17.67 -18.68 4.95
CA SER A 24 18.22 -19.69 5.85
C SER A 24 17.74 -21.08 5.42
N GLY A 25 18.66 -22.04 5.43
CA GLY A 25 18.35 -23.43 5.10
C GLY A 25 18.49 -23.80 3.61
N PRO A 26 18.30 -25.10 3.30
CA PRO A 26 18.45 -25.61 1.95
C PRO A 26 17.26 -25.22 1.05
N PRO A 27 17.45 -25.13 -0.28
CA PRO A 27 16.36 -24.99 -1.23
C PRO A 27 15.33 -26.12 -1.10
N ARG A 28 14.06 -25.82 -1.40
CA ARG A 28 12.97 -26.80 -1.42
C ARG A 28 12.18 -26.69 -2.72
N SER A 29 11.68 -27.82 -3.20
CA SER A 29 10.84 -27.87 -4.40
C SER A 29 9.35 -27.80 -4.05
N PHE A 30 8.60 -27.08 -4.88
CA PHE A 30 7.15 -26.92 -4.79
C PHE A 30 6.51 -27.03 -6.18
N ASP A 31 5.21 -27.34 -6.23
CA ASP A 31 4.47 -27.33 -7.49
C ASP A 31 4.24 -25.91 -8.01
N LEU A 32 3.90 -24.99 -7.11
CA LEU A 32 3.56 -23.59 -7.36
C LEU A 32 4.11 -22.67 -6.27
N VAL A 33 4.34 -21.41 -6.61
CA VAL A 33 4.68 -20.33 -5.67
C VAL A 33 3.67 -19.19 -5.80
N LEU A 34 3.05 -18.84 -4.67
CA LEU A 34 2.13 -17.71 -4.59
C LEU A 34 2.80 -16.55 -3.84
N GLY A 35 3.11 -15.47 -4.54
CA GLY A 35 3.73 -14.27 -3.96
C GLY A 35 2.68 -13.38 -3.31
N CYS A 36 2.59 -13.43 -1.98
CA CYS A 36 1.70 -12.61 -1.14
C CYS A 36 2.51 -11.65 -0.24
N ASP A 37 3.69 -11.24 -0.69
CA ASP A 37 4.73 -10.55 0.09
C ASP A 37 4.70 -9.01 -0.04
N GLY A 38 3.52 -8.47 -0.36
CA GLY A 38 3.20 -7.04 -0.25
C GLY A 38 3.79 -6.14 -1.34
N PHE A 39 3.65 -4.83 -1.13
CA PHE A 39 4.04 -3.82 -2.12
C PHE A 39 5.51 -3.91 -2.55
N ARG A 40 6.44 -4.22 -1.64
CA ARG A 40 7.88 -4.40 -1.93
C ARG A 40 8.23 -5.88 -2.19
N SER A 41 7.40 -6.54 -2.97
CA SER A 41 7.45 -7.99 -3.25
C SER A 41 8.82 -8.42 -3.75
N ASN A 42 9.44 -9.32 -3.00
CA ASN A 42 10.66 -10.00 -3.38
C ASN A 42 10.39 -11.10 -4.42
N VAL A 43 9.26 -11.79 -4.35
CA VAL A 43 8.85 -12.76 -5.38
C VAL A 43 8.71 -12.07 -6.74
N ARG A 44 8.05 -10.89 -6.79
CA ARG A 44 7.94 -10.09 -8.01
C ARG A 44 9.33 -9.74 -8.56
N ARG A 45 10.21 -9.22 -7.70
CA ARG A 45 11.57 -8.84 -8.09
C ARG A 45 12.38 -10.00 -8.66
N LEU A 46 12.30 -11.18 -8.04
CA LEU A 46 13.06 -12.35 -8.44
C LEU A 46 12.55 -12.98 -9.75
N TRP A 47 11.26 -12.88 -10.04
CA TRP A 47 10.63 -13.66 -11.12
C TRP A 47 10.18 -12.84 -12.34
N PHE A 48 9.72 -11.61 -12.10
CA PHE A 48 9.14 -10.75 -13.13
C PHE A 48 10.12 -9.67 -13.58
N GLY A 49 10.94 -9.14 -12.67
CA GLY A 49 11.89 -8.08 -12.98
C GLY A 49 11.91 -7.00 -11.90
N PRO A 50 12.69 -5.92 -12.08
CA PRO A 50 12.83 -4.87 -11.07
C PRO A 50 11.50 -4.15 -10.79
N ASP A 51 11.30 -3.73 -9.53
CA ASP A 51 10.07 -3.07 -9.08
C ASP A 51 9.77 -1.76 -9.85
N SER A 52 10.80 -1.10 -10.37
CA SER A 52 10.67 0.12 -11.19
C SER A 52 9.84 -0.07 -12.45
N ASP A 53 9.73 -1.30 -12.95
CA ASP A 53 8.98 -1.59 -14.18
C ASP A 53 7.46 -1.63 -13.93
N TYR A 54 7.03 -1.77 -12.67
CA TYR A 54 5.64 -1.99 -12.30
C TYR A 54 5.10 -0.97 -11.31
N THR A 55 5.99 -0.21 -10.65
CA THR A 55 5.62 0.74 -9.60
C THR A 55 5.39 2.12 -10.18
N HIS A 56 4.20 2.67 -9.94
CA HIS A 56 3.80 4.00 -10.38
C HIS A 56 3.62 4.92 -9.18
N PHE A 57 4.52 5.88 -9.04
CA PHE A 57 4.43 6.94 -8.02
C PHE A 57 3.24 7.85 -8.30
N LEU A 58 2.48 8.19 -7.25
CA LEU A 58 1.26 8.99 -7.33
C LEU A 58 1.41 10.43 -6.81
N GLU A 59 2.64 10.95 -6.83
CA GLU A 59 2.96 12.34 -6.42
C GLU A 59 2.57 12.69 -4.97
N GLN A 60 2.43 11.69 -4.11
CA GLN A 60 2.05 11.89 -2.71
C GLN A 60 2.85 10.98 -1.78
N TYR A 61 3.06 11.46 -0.57
CA TYR A 61 3.64 10.72 0.54
C TYR A 61 2.68 10.74 1.72
N PHE A 62 2.80 9.75 2.59
CA PHE A 62 2.11 9.73 3.86
C PHE A 62 3.03 9.23 4.97
N SER A 63 2.73 9.66 6.19
CA SER A 63 3.20 9.00 7.40
C SER A 63 2.03 8.68 8.31
N ILE A 64 2.19 7.64 9.12
CA ILE A 64 1.27 7.26 10.19
C ILE A 64 2.08 7.10 11.46
N THR A 65 1.65 7.74 12.53
CA THR A 65 2.20 7.59 13.88
C THR A 65 1.06 7.24 14.82
N ILE A 66 1.20 6.12 15.53
CA ILE A 66 0.22 5.74 16.55
C ILE A 66 0.72 6.28 17.89
N VAL A 67 -0.14 7.00 18.60
CA VAL A 67 0.14 7.46 19.97
C VAL A 67 -0.85 6.82 20.95
N ASP A 68 -0.34 6.39 22.11
CA ASP A 68 -1.11 5.77 23.19
C ASP A 68 -1.80 6.84 24.07
N ARG A 69 -2.49 7.78 23.43
CA ARG A 69 -3.32 8.80 24.07
C ARG A 69 -4.39 9.31 23.11
N SER A 70 -5.51 9.77 23.66
CA SER A 70 -6.54 10.47 22.89
C SER A 70 -6.11 11.92 22.65
N LEU A 71 -5.85 12.28 21.39
CA LEU A 71 -5.58 13.66 20.96
C LEU A 71 -6.82 14.37 20.42
N VAL A 72 -7.87 13.60 20.15
CA VAL A 72 -9.23 14.02 19.75
C VAL A 72 -10.24 13.12 20.46
N GLU A 73 -11.53 13.47 20.39
CA GLU A 73 -12.59 12.68 21.03
C GLU A 73 -12.60 11.23 20.52
N PRO A 74 -12.82 10.22 21.39
CA PRO A 74 -12.86 8.83 20.96
C PRO A 74 -13.88 8.56 19.85
N ASN A 75 -13.52 7.71 18.89
CA ASN A 75 -14.34 7.37 17.72
C ASN A 75 -14.67 8.56 16.82
N THR A 76 -13.83 9.59 16.84
CA THR A 76 -13.92 10.72 15.90
C THR A 76 -12.69 10.80 15.02
N ALA A 77 -12.88 11.45 13.87
CA ALA A 77 -11.81 11.82 12.96
C ALA A 77 -11.79 13.35 12.82
N GLN A 78 -10.60 13.94 12.81
CA GLN A 78 -10.40 15.33 12.41
C GLN A 78 -9.49 15.37 11.19
N MET A 79 -9.82 16.23 10.23
CA MET A 79 -8.99 16.47 9.06
C MET A 79 -8.73 17.97 8.92
N TYR A 80 -7.47 18.33 8.72
CA TYR A 80 -7.01 19.67 8.42
C TYR A 80 -6.24 19.65 7.11
N ASN A 81 -6.60 20.54 6.18
CA ASN A 81 -5.95 20.65 4.90
C ASN A 81 -5.47 22.08 4.65
N VAL A 82 -4.31 22.15 4.02
CA VAL A 82 -3.86 23.30 3.24
C VAL A 82 -3.50 22.79 1.85
N PRO A 83 -3.42 23.63 0.80
CA PRO A 83 -3.08 23.18 -0.54
C PRO A 83 -1.85 22.27 -0.56
N GLY A 84 -2.03 21.03 -1.03
CA GLY A 84 -0.97 20.04 -1.15
C GLY A 84 -0.54 19.35 0.16
N LYS A 85 -1.21 19.59 1.30
CA LYS A 85 -0.93 18.90 2.58
C LYS A 85 -2.20 18.56 3.34
N ALA A 86 -2.17 17.44 4.04
CA ALA A 86 -3.24 16.97 4.89
C ALA A 86 -2.69 16.50 6.24
N VAL A 87 -3.43 16.83 7.30
CA VAL A 87 -3.27 16.24 8.62
C VAL A 87 -4.57 15.58 8.99
N MET A 88 -4.51 14.32 9.38
CA MET A 88 -5.67 13.56 9.85
C MET A 88 -5.37 12.95 11.22
N LEU A 89 -6.32 13.08 12.13
CA LEU A 89 -6.31 12.47 13.45
C LEU A 89 -7.48 11.50 13.54
N ASN A 90 -7.20 10.21 13.71
CA ASN A 90 -8.23 9.18 13.88
C ASN A 90 -8.12 8.59 15.29
N ALA A 91 -9.12 8.78 16.13
CA ALA A 91 -9.15 8.21 17.46
C ALA A 91 -9.94 6.90 17.51
N TYR A 92 -9.33 5.87 18.09
CA TYR A 92 -9.98 4.60 18.41
C TYR A 92 -9.51 4.11 19.76
N LYS A 93 -10.46 3.67 20.59
CA LYS A 93 -10.20 3.32 22.00
C LYS A 93 -9.45 4.45 22.71
N ASP A 94 -8.28 4.16 23.25
CA ASP A 94 -7.36 5.02 24.00
C ASP A 94 -6.18 5.52 23.15
N LYS A 95 -6.23 5.36 21.82
CA LYS A 95 -5.16 5.70 20.89
C LYS A 95 -5.61 6.73 19.87
N THR A 96 -4.63 7.40 19.26
CA THR A 96 -4.86 8.27 18.09
C THR A 96 -3.81 7.98 17.03
N ASP A 97 -4.25 7.80 15.78
CA ASP A 97 -3.37 7.82 14.63
C ASP A 97 -3.19 9.27 14.18
N ILE A 98 -1.93 9.71 14.06
CA ILE A 98 -1.54 10.95 13.41
C ILE A 98 -1.10 10.60 12.00
N VAL A 99 -1.86 11.06 11.01
CA VAL A 99 -1.57 10.84 9.59
C VAL A 99 -1.20 12.16 8.94
N LEU A 100 0.00 12.24 8.38
CA LEU A 100 0.47 13.42 7.64
C LEU A 100 0.70 13.05 6.19
N CYS A 101 0.01 13.71 5.27
CA CYS A 101 0.14 13.49 3.83
C CYS A 101 0.55 14.77 3.10
N PHE A 102 1.40 14.66 2.09
CA PHE A 102 1.80 15.81 1.28
C PHE A 102 2.05 15.43 -0.18
N VAL A 103 1.89 16.41 -1.06
CA VAL A 103 2.20 16.30 -2.48
C VAL A 103 3.68 16.55 -2.74
N ALA A 104 4.27 15.74 -3.62
CA ALA A 104 5.60 15.96 -4.17
C ALA A 104 5.60 15.61 -5.66
N GLU A 105 5.80 16.59 -6.54
CA GLU A 105 5.79 16.42 -8.00
C GLU A 105 6.87 15.44 -8.50
N LYS A 106 7.96 15.31 -7.75
CA LYS A 106 9.05 14.39 -8.03
C LYS A 106 9.24 13.47 -6.84
N GLU A 107 9.58 12.22 -7.15
CA GLU A 107 9.94 11.26 -6.11
C GLU A 107 11.19 11.77 -5.37
N ILE A 108 11.05 11.91 -4.06
CA ILE A 108 12.15 12.20 -3.14
C ILE A 108 13.02 10.94 -3.07
N SER A 109 14.32 11.09 -3.26
CA SER A 109 15.28 10.01 -3.02
C SER A 109 15.56 9.92 -1.52
N TYR A 110 15.30 8.75 -0.93
CA TYR A 110 15.54 8.47 0.49
C TYR A 110 15.75 6.97 0.68
N ASP A 111 16.42 6.58 1.77
CA ASP A 111 16.44 5.20 2.21
C ASP A 111 15.16 4.88 2.97
N HIS A 112 14.32 4.02 2.39
CA HIS A 112 13.09 3.53 3.02
C HIS A 112 13.33 2.68 4.28
N ARG A 113 14.59 2.39 4.63
CA ARG A 113 14.98 1.77 5.91
C ARG A 113 15.53 2.76 6.93
N ASP A 114 15.84 3.99 6.53
CA ASP A 114 16.28 5.05 7.44
C ASP A 114 15.06 5.82 7.96
N GLU A 115 14.55 5.37 9.11
CA GLU A 115 13.45 6.04 9.81
C GLU A 115 13.79 7.50 10.19
N GLY A 116 15.07 7.79 10.48
CA GLY A 116 15.53 9.13 10.82
C GLY A 116 15.42 10.10 9.64
N GLU A 117 15.81 9.65 8.44
CA GLU A 117 15.60 10.40 7.20
C GLU A 117 14.11 10.64 6.90
N GLN A 118 13.27 9.61 7.05
CA GLN A 118 11.83 9.72 6.83
C GLN A 118 11.17 10.73 7.76
N ARG A 119 11.54 10.73 9.04
CA ARG A 119 11.06 11.70 10.03
C ARG A 119 11.52 13.12 9.71
N ARG A 120 12.74 13.30 9.20
CA ARG A 120 13.22 14.61 8.72
C ARG A 120 12.39 15.11 7.55
N ILE A 121 12.12 14.26 6.55
CA ILE A 121 11.27 14.60 5.41
C ILE A 121 9.89 15.09 5.89
N VAL A 122 9.25 14.34 6.78
CA VAL A 122 7.94 14.74 7.34
C VAL A 122 8.04 16.06 8.12
N SER A 123 9.07 16.20 8.97
CA SER A 123 9.27 17.43 9.75
C SER A 123 9.47 18.66 8.87
N GLU A 124 10.28 18.56 7.82
CA GLU A 124 10.52 19.64 6.85
C GLU A 124 9.24 20.03 6.11
N GLN A 125 8.40 19.06 5.75
CA GLN A 125 7.12 19.33 5.09
C GLN A 125 6.10 20.02 5.99
N PHE A 126 6.09 19.76 7.30
CA PHE A 126 5.04 20.27 8.19
C PHE A 126 5.48 21.38 9.15
N THR A 127 6.77 21.71 9.19
CA THR A 127 7.27 22.84 10.00
C THR A 127 6.68 24.16 9.53
N GLY A 128 6.22 24.97 10.47
CA GLY A 128 5.62 26.29 10.19
C GLY A 128 4.22 26.22 9.58
N GLN A 129 3.63 25.02 9.42
CA GLN A 129 2.23 24.89 9.04
C GLN A 129 1.31 25.28 10.21
N GLY A 130 0.07 25.63 9.90
CA GLY A 130 -0.91 26.07 10.90
C GLY A 130 -1.47 24.95 11.77
N TRP A 131 -2.58 25.28 12.45
CA TRP A 131 -3.37 24.37 13.28
C TRP A 131 -2.53 23.74 14.41
N ARG A 132 -2.45 22.41 14.49
CA ARG A 132 -1.76 21.66 15.55
C ARG A 132 -0.45 21.02 15.08
N THR A 133 0.05 21.37 13.90
CA THR A 133 1.20 20.65 13.30
C THR A 133 2.46 20.68 14.18
N ALA A 134 2.76 21.78 14.87
CA ALA A 134 3.89 21.85 15.80
C ALA A 134 3.77 20.86 16.98
N GLU A 135 2.58 20.76 17.57
CA GLU A 135 2.27 19.78 18.63
C GLU A 135 2.41 18.34 18.11
N LEU A 136 1.82 18.06 16.95
CA LEU A 136 1.80 16.73 16.34
C LEU A 136 3.19 16.27 15.89
N LEU A 137 4.03 17.18 15.38
CA LEU A 137 5.42 16.86 15.04
C LEU A 137 6.23 16.45 16.27
N GLU A 138 5.96 17.01 17.44
CA GLU A 138 6.62 16.61 18.69
C GLU A 138 6.14 15.23 19.16
N GLU A 139 4.86 14.92 19.01
CA GLU A 139 4.32 13.58 19.27
C GLU A 139 4.95 12.53 18.32
N ILE A 140 5.04 12.85 17.03
CA ILE A 140 5.74 12.02 16.04
C ILE A 140 7.17 11.78 16.49
N ARG A 141 7.94 12.83 16.81
CA ARG A 141 9.35 12.72 17.22
C ARG A 141 9.57 11.81 18.44
N ARG A 142 8.61 11.76 19.36
CA ARG A 142 8.70 10.95 20.59
C ARG A 142 8.18 9.52 20.42
N SER A 143 7.33 9.28 19.43
CA SER A 143 6.70 7.97 19.24
C SER A 143 7.69 6.92 18.74
N LYS A 144 7.53 5.71 19.26
CA LYS A 144 8.21 4.50 18.76
C LYS A 144 7.49 3.86 17.57
N SER A 145 6.24 4.26 17.32
CA SER A 145 5.44 3.79 16.20
C SER A 145 5.43 4.85 15.12
N PHE A 146 6.11 4.57 14.01
CA PHE A 146 6.18 5.46 12.87
C PHE A 146 6.27 4.64 11.59
N TYR A 147 5.50 5.05 10.59
CA TYR A 147 5.58 4.52 9.24
C TYR A 147 5.55 5.70 8.27
N PHE A 148 6.32 5.61 7.20
CA PHE A 148 6.34 6.56 6.10
C PHE A 148 6.54 5.83 4.79
N ASP A 149 5.76 6.20 3.77
CA ASP A 149 6.05 5.76 2.41
C ASP A 149 5.43 6.71 1.37
N LYS A 150 5.83 6.51 0.11
CA LYS A 150 5.18 7.09 -1.05
C LYS A 150 3.88 6.36 -1.36
N LEU A 151 2.89 7.09 -1.85
CA LEU A 151 1.70 6.51 -2.46
C LEU A 151 2.09 5.99 -3.85
N CYS A 152 1.86 4.70 -4.06
CA CYS A 152 2.17 4.02 -5.31
C CYS A 152 1.07 3.05 -5.69
N GLN A 153 1.00 2.76 -6.98
CA GLN A 153 0.29 1.61 -7.50
C GLN A 153 1.27 0.62 -8.11
N VAL A 154 0.93 -0.67 -8.03
CA VAL A 154 1.60 -1.71 -8.81
C VAL A 154 0.69 -2.05 -9.98
N ARG A 155 1.19 -1.90 -11.21
CA ARG A 155 0.46 -2.24 -12.44
C ARG A 155 1.33 -3.17 -13.27
N MET A 156 0.90 -4.42 -13.36
CA MET A 156 1.62 -5.47 -14.08
C MET A 156 0.83 -5.91 -15.32
N PRO A 157 1.51 -6.19 -16.44
CA PRO A 157 0.85 -6.71 -17.65
C PRO A 157 0.30 -8.12 -17.45
N CYS A 158 0.92 -8.92 -16.58
CA CYS A 158 0.46 -10.24 -16.16
C CYS A 158 0.75 -10.44 -14.67
N TRP A 159 -0.11 -11.14 -13.94
CA TRP A 159 0.09 -11.45 -12.51
C TRP A 159 0.69 -12.82 -12.27
N SER A 160 0.88 -13.61 -13.33
CA SER A 160 1.48 -14.93 -13.28
C SER A 160 2.49 -15.13 -14.41
N LYS A 161 3.45 -16.02 -14.17
CA LYS A 161 4.44 -16.45 -15.16
C LYS A 161 4.94 -17.84 -14.76
N GLY A 162 4.72 -18.84 -15.61
CA GLY A 162 5.03 -20.23 -15.25
C GLY A 162 4.29 -20.64 -13.99
N ARG A 163 5.01 -21.27 -13.05
CA ARG A 163 4.51 -21.77 -11.76
C ARG A 163 4.37 -20.71 -10.66
N VAL A 164 4.57 -19.43 -10.99
CA VAL A 164 4.49 -18.32 -10.03
C VAL A 164 3.28 -17.45 -10.33
N ALA A 165 2.47 -17.16 -9.31
CA ALA A 165 1.42 -16.14 -9.35
C ALA A 165 1.57 -15.17 -8.18
N LEU A 166 1.22 -13.90 -8.40
CA LEU A 166 1.25 -12.85 -7.38
C LEU A 166 -0.18 -12.50 -6.94
N VAL A 167 -0.35 -12.19 -5.65
CA VAL A 167 -1.66 -11.83 -5.07
C VAL A 167 -1.50 -10.63 -4.13
N GLY A 168 -2.52 -9.77 -4.10
CA GLY A 168 -2.57 -8.58 -3.26
C GLY A 168 -1.61 -7.49 -3.74
N ASP A 169 -1.02 -6.75 -2.81
CA ASP A 169 -0.12 -5.64 -3.12
C ASP A 169 1.13 -6.06 -3.92
N ALA A 170 1.48 -7.35 -3.91
CA ALA A 170 2.54 -7.88 -4.75
C ALA A 170 2.20 -7.78 -6.26
N ALA A 171 0.92 -7.87 -6.63
CA ALA A 171 0.46 -7.87 -8.02
C ALA A 171 -0.21 -6.55 -8.44
N TYR A 172 -1.01 -5.95 -7.55
CA TYR A 172 -1.93 -4.88 -7.91
C TYR A 172 -2.21 -3.88 -6.77
N CYS A 173 -1.19 -3.52 -6.01
CA CYS A 173 -1.31 -2.50 -4.97
C CYS A 173 -2.08 -1.27 -5.50
N ALA A 174 -3.17 -0.91 -4.83
CA ALA A 174 -4.09 0.13 -5.30
C ALA A 174 -3.78 1.54 -4.78
N SER A 175 -2.70 1.68 -3.99
CA SER A 175 -2.38 2.82 -3.11
C SER A 175 -3.27 2.90 -1.86
N PRO A 176 -2.73 3.37 -0.72
CA PRO A 176 -3.52 3.71 0.47
C PRO A 176 -4.69 4.66 0.16
N ALA A 177 -4.59 5.52 -0.85
CA ALA A 177 -5.67 6.41 -1.28
C ALA A 177 -6.94 5.66 -1.74
N ALA A 178 -6.84 4.38 -2.10
CA ALA A 178 -8.01 3.55 -2.38
C ALA A 178 -8.80 3.18 -1.12
N GLY A 179 -8.14 3.13 0.05
CA GLY A 179 -8.75 2.69 1.31
C GLY A 179 -9.14 1.20 1.35
N ARG A 180 -8.65 0.38 0.40
CA ARG A 180 -9.14 -0.99 0.17
C ARG A 180 -8.08 -2.09 0.16
N GLY A 181 -6.82 -1.78 0.48
CA GLY A 181 -5.71 -2.75 0.36
C GLY A 181 -5.97 -4.11 1.02
N GLY A 182 -6.45 -4.12 2.28
CA GLY A 182 -6.78 -5.35 3.00
C GLY A 182 -7.91 -6.16 2.35
N SER A 183 -8.99 -5.50 1.92
CA SER A 183 -10.10 -6.16 1.22
C SER A 183 -9.66 -6.72 -0.13
N LEU A 184 -8.87 -5.97 -0.91
CA LEU A 184 -8.37 -6.44 -2.21
C LEU A 184 -7.44 -7.66 -2.09
N ALA A 185 -6.68 -7.77 -1.00
CA ALA A 185 -5.88 -8.96 -0.74
C ALA A 185 -6.75 -10.20 -0.48
N LEU A 186 -7.83 -10.05 0.30
CA LEU A 186 -8.79 -11.13 0.56
C LEU A 186 -9.58 -11.51 -0.70
N ASP A 187 -10.14 -10.53 -1.40
CA ASP A 187 -10.91 -10.73 -2.63
C ASP A 187 -10.04 -11.44 -3.69
N GLY A 188 -8.78 -11.02 -3.84
CA GLY A 188 -7.86 -11.64 -4.79
C GLY A 188 -7.40 -13.04 -4.39
N ALA A 189 -7.22 -13.31 -3.10
CA ALA A 189 -6.95 -14.66 -2.63
C ALA A 189 -8.14 -15.61 -2.89
N ALA A 190 -9.37 -15.12 -2.69
CA ALA A 190 -10.57 -15.87 -3.00
C ALA A 190 -10.69 -16.15 -4.52
N ALA A 191 -10.48 -15.14 -5.36
CA ALA A 191 -10.51 -15.28 -6.81
C ALA A 191 -9.48 -16.30 -7.33
N LEU A 192 -8.25 -16.26 -6.80
CA LEU A 192 -7.23 -17.24 -7.18
C LEU A 192 -7.59 -18.65 -6.72
N ALA A 193 -8.09 -18.81 -5.49
CA ALA A 193 -8.50 -20.10 -4.96
C ALA A 193 -9.66 -20.70 -5.75
N GLU A 194 -10.64 -19.89 -6.16
CA GLU A 194 -11.74 -20.31 -7.03
C GLU A 194 -11.23 -20.76 -8.40
N ALA A 195 -10.33 -19.99 -9.01
CA ALA A 195 -9.77 -20.36 -10.31
C ALA A 195 -8.97 -21.68 -10.27
N LEU A 196 -8.22 -21.93 -9.19
CA LEU A 196 -7.52 -23.20 -8.97
C LEU A 196 -8.49 -24.38 -8.78
N GLN A 197 -9.65 -24.15 -8.14
CA GLN A 197 -10.69 -25.18 -8.00
C GLN A 197 -11.40 -25.47 -9.32
N LEU A 198 -11.60 -24.46 -10.17
CA LEU A 198 -12.22 -24.62 -11.49
C LEU A 198 -11.30 -25.33 -12.49
N HIS A 199 -9.99 -25.18 -12.33
CA HIS A 199 -8.97 -25.76 -13.24
C HIS A 199 -7.94 -26.61 -12.47
N PRO A 200 -8.35 -27.72 -11.81
CA PRO A 200 -7.46 -28.49 -10.92
C PRO A 200 -6.29 -29.17 -11.65
N GLU A 201 -6.43 -29.41 -12.96
CA GLU A 201 -5.43 -30.10 -13.78
C GLU A 201 -4.49 -29.14 -14.54
N SER A 202 -4.70 -27.81 -14.47
CA SER A 202 -3.85 -26.84 -15.18
C SER A 202 -3.80 -25.51 -14.44
N TYR A 203 -2.67 -25.27 -13.76
CA TYR A 203 -2.40 -24.01 -13.11
C TYR A 203 -2.29 -22.86 -14.10
N GLU A 204 -1.89 -23.10 -15.36
CA GLU A 204 -1.84 -22.06 -16.40
C GLU A 204 -3.24 -21.55 -16.75
N GLN A 205 -4.22 -22.46 -16.84
CA GLN A 205 -5.61 -22.09 -17.05
C GLN A 205 -6.19 -21.39 -15.81
N ALA A 206 -5.90 -21.91 -14.62
CA ALA A 206 -6.30 -21.29 -13.36
C ALA A 206 -5.78 -19.84 -13.24
N PHE A 207 -4.48 -19.62 -13.47
CA PHE A 207 -3.89 -18.29 -13.37
C PHE A 207 -4.44 -17.32 -14.40
N ARG A 208 -4.74 -17.79 -15.61
CA ARG A 208 -5.40 -16.98 -16.63
C ARG A 208 -6.82 -16.60 -16.22
N ALA A 209 -7.62 -17.56 -15.76
CA ALA A 209 -8.98 -17.31 -15.30
C ALA A 209 -9.03 -16.35 -14.10
N TYR A 210 -8.10 -16.51 -13.16
CA TYR A 210 -7.91 -15.57 -12.04
C TYR A 210 -7.68 -14.14 -12.53
N GLU A 211 -6.73 -13.95 -13.45
CA GLU A 211 -6.41 -12.62 -13.96
C GLU A 211 -7.56 -12.03 -14.78
N GLU A 212 -8.16 -12.78 -15.70
CA GLU A 212 -9.24 -12.32 -16.56
C GLU A 212 -10.50 -11.90 -15.77
N SER A 213 -10.83 -12.66 -14.73
CA SER A 213 -12.01 -12.38 -13.89
C SER A 213 -11.81 -11.19 -12.95
N PHE A 214 -10.60 -11.00 -12.42
CA PHE A 214 -10.36 -10.04 -11.33
C PHE A 214 -9.72 -8.72 -11.81
N ARG A 215 -8.99 -8.71 -12.92
CA ARG A 215 -8.34 -7.51 -13.50
C ARG A 215 -9.29 -6.33 -13.73
N PRO A 216 -10.50 -6.48 -14.30
CA PRO A 216 -11.38 -5.34 -14.53
C PRO A 216 -11.77 -4.61 -13.24
N PHE A 217 -12.01 -5.37 -12.17
CA PHE A 217 -12.33 -4.81 -10.85
C PHE A 217 -11.14 -4.08 -10.26
N ILE A 218 -9.94 -4.67 -10.32
CA ILE A 218 -8.70 -4.03 -9.85
C ILE A 218 -8.42 -2.73 -10.60
N GLU A 219 -8.50 -2.75 -11.93
CA GLU A 219 -8.24 -1.56 -12.75
C GLU A 219 -9.22 -0.43 -12.46
N HIS A 220 -10.49 -0.76 -12.19
CA HIS A 220 -11.49 0.20 -11.75
C HIS A 220 -11.11 0.83 -10.40
N VAL A 221 -10.74 0.02 -9.40
CA VAL A 221 -10.34 0.53 -8.07
C VAL A 221 -9.08 1.38 -8.14
N GLN A 222 -8.09 0.96 -8.94
CA GLN A 222 -6.87 1.72 -9.16
C GLN A 222 -7.14 3.06 -9.87
N ALA A 223 -8.04 3.08 -10.86
CA ALA A 223 -8.43 4.30 -11.55
C ALA A 223 -9.16 5.27 -10.61
N ASP A 224 -10.09 4.79 -9.78
CA ASP A 224 -10.82 5.61 -8.82
C ASP A 224 -9.92 6.18 -7.73
N ALA A 225 -8.93 5.42 -7.26
CA ALA A 225 -7.94 5.91 -6.31
C ALA A 225 -7.16 7.12 -6.86
N VAL A 226 -6.79 7.09 -8.15
CA VAL A 226 -6.09 8.21 -8.82
C VAL A 226 -7.05 9.37 -9.09
N ARG A 227 -8.25 9.09 -9.60
CA ARG A 227 -9.21 10.11 -10.05
C ARG A 227 -9.85 10.87 -8.90
N PHE A 228 -10.09 10.20 -7.78
CA PHE A 228 -10.85 10.75 -6.65
C PHE A 228 -10.08 10.66 -5.33
N GLY A 229 -9.46 9.52 -5.05
CA GLY A 229 -8.82 9.27 -3.75
C GLY A 229 -7.69 10.27 -3.44
N LEU A 230 -6.79 10.51 -4.38
CA LEU A 230 -5.65 11.42 -4.20
C LEU A 230 -6.08 12.86 -3.89
N GLU A 231 -7.06 13.38 -4.63
CA GLU A 231 -7.56 14.76 -4.46
C GLU A 231 -8.42 14.88 -3.19
N ALA A 232 -9.19 13.84 -2.83
CA ALA A 232 -9.95 13.84 -1.58
C ALA A 232 -9.03 13.87 -0.35
N LEU A 233 -7.93 13.09 -0.40
CA LEU A 233 -6.95 13.00 0.68
C LEU A 233 -6.11 14.26 0.81
N VAL A 234 -5.51 14.72 -0.29
CA VAL A 234 -4.59 15.88 -0.30
C VAL A 234 -4.95 16.82 -1.45
N PRO A 235 -6.01 17.65 -1.30
CA PRO A 235 -6.41 18.58 -2.34
C PRO A 235 -5.31 19.58 -2.67
N ARG A 236 -5.09 19.88 -3.95
CA ARG A 236 -3.98 20.75 -4.39
C ARG A 236 -4.29 22.24 -4.32
N THR A 237 -5.55 22.63 -4.15
CA THR A 237 -5.99 24.03 -4.15
C THR A 237 -7.01 24.31 -3.07
N GLU A 238 -7.09 25.58 -2.65
CA GLU A 238 -8.11 26.05 -1.70
C GLU A 238 -9.54 25.83 -2.22
N GLU A 239 -9.74 25.91 -3.53
CA GLU A 239 -11.03 25.67 -4.15
C GLU A 239 -11.44 24.20 -4.06
N ALA A 240 -10.50 23.28 -4.27
CA ALA A 240 -10.74 21.85 -4.11
C ALA A 240 -11.05 21.48 -2.65
N ILE A 241 -10.34 22.06 -1.68
CA ILE A 241 -10.63 21.89 -0.24
C ILE A 241 -12.06 22.34 0.06
N ARG A 242 -12.45 23.55 -0.39
CA ARG A 242 -13.80 24.07 -0.19
C ARG A 242 -14.85 23.18 -0.82
N LYS A 243 -14.65 22.75 -2.07
CA LYS A 243 -15.57 21.87 -2.79
C LYS A 243 -15.77 20.54 -2.05
N ARG A 244 -14.69 19.89 -1.58
CA ARG A 244 -14.76 18.65 -0.81
C ARG A 244 -15.55 18.86 0.49
N ASN A 245 -15.19 19.87 1.28
CA ASN A 245 -15.85 20.15 2.56
C ASN A 245 -17.36 20.47 2.37
N SER A 246 -17.75 21.12 1.27
CA SER A 246 -19.16 21.37 0.96
C SER A 246 -19.91 20.12 0.49
N ALA A 247 -19.24 19.18 -0.18
CA ALA A 247 -19.82 17.91 -0.58
C ALA A 247 -19.97 16.95 0.62
N GLU A 248 -18.99 16.94 1.52
CA GLU A 248 -19.03 16.17 2.77
C GLU A 248 -20.02 16.77 3.78
N GLY A 249 -20.15 18.11 3.84
CA GLY A 249 -21.16 18.78 4.68
C GLY A 249 -22.62 18.58 4.24
N ALA A 250 -22.88 17.88 3.12
CA ALA A 250 -24.22 17.50 2.67
C ALA A 250 -24.66 16.10 3.17
N GLY A 251 -23.80 15.38 3.90
CA GLY A 251 -24.15 14.15 4.61
C GLY A 251 -23.53 14.19 6.00
N PHE A 252 -24.32 13.90 7.04
CA PHE A 252 -23.99 14.06 8.48
C PHE A 252 -24.22 15.47 9.03
N GLY A 253 -25.48 15.89 8.99
CA GLY A 253 -26.08 16.61 10.12
C GLY A 253 -26.66 15.62 11.12
#